data_AF-A0A8D1KZ41-F1
#
_entry.id   AF-A0A8D1KZ41-F1
#
_cell.length_a   1.000
_cell.length_b   1.000
_cell.length_c   1.000
_cell.angle_alpha   90.00
_cell.angle_beta   90.00
_cell.angle_gamma   90.00
#
_symmetry.space_group_name_H-M   'P 1'
#
loop_
_entity.id
_entity.type
_entity.pdbx_description
1 polymer ?
#
loop_
_entity_poly.entity_id
_entity_poly.type
_entity_poly.pdbx_seq_one_letter_code
_entity_poly.pdbx_strand_id
1 'polypeptide(L)'
;MSELSTVAEQERQEQSAPDGRRAGFVLGLDVGSSVIRCHVYDRAARICGSSAQKVESLYPQTGWVEIDPDVLWLQFVAVIKESVKAAGIEMNQIVGLGISTQRGTFLTWDKKTGKHFHNFISWQDLRAVELVKSWNSSLLMKLIHSSCRVLHFFTRSKRFLAASLFTFTTQHVSLRLAWILQNLTEVQKAIQEENCCFGTVDTWLLHKLTKGSEFATDFSNASTTGLFDPYEMCWSKLITSLLSIPLSLLPPVRDTSHNYGSVDEEIFGVPIPIVALVADQQSAMFGECCFQTGDVKLTMGSGTFLDINTGNNPHQSVGGFYPLIGWKIGQEVVCLAEGNAGDTGTAIQWAQKLGKLSSKWIL
;
A
#
# COMPACT_ATOMS: atom_id res chain seq x y z
N MET A 1 -12.41 -1.81 -82.65
CA MET A 1 -12.33 -0.45 -82.10
C MET A 1 -11.95 -0.63 -80.64
N SER A 2 -10.64 -0.73 -80.38
CA SER A 2 -9.78 0.37 -79.89
C SER A 2 -10.14 0.67 -78.43
N GLU A 3 -9.27 0.50 -77.42
CA GLU A 3 -7.87 0.93 -77.23
C GLU A 3 -7.21 -0.03 -76.20
N LEU A 4 -5.97 -0.53 -76.39
CA LEU A 4 -4.71 -0.01 -75.77
C LEU A 4 -4.88 0.32 -74.27
N SER A 5 -4.12 -0.16 -73.30
CA SER A 5 -2.77 -0.71 -73.28
C SER A 5 -2.47 -1.34 -71.91
N THR A 6 -1.61 -2.36 -71.92
CA THR A 6 -0.71 -2.83 -70.84
C THR A 6 -0.27 -1.76 -69.83
N VAL A 7 -0.05 -2.16 -68.56
CA VAL A 7 1.25 -1.99 -67.83
C VAL A 7 1.09 -2.33 -66.33
N ALA A 8 2.04 -3.18 -65.88
CA ALA A 8 2.64 -3.32 -64.55
C ALA A 8 1.83 -3.91 -63.38
N GLU A 9 2.16 -5.17 -63.08
CA GLU A 9 2.63 -5.56 -61.75
C GLU A 9 3.43 -4.43 -61.11
N GLN A 10 2.85 -3.78 -60.11
CA GLN A 10 3.59 -2.98 -59.15
C GLN A 10 3.37 -3.58 -57.78
N GLU A 11 4.42 -4.26 -57.34
CA GLU A 11 4.83 -4.43 -55.96
C GLU A 11 4.32 -3.28 -55.10
N ARG A 12 3.24 -3.52 -54.37
CA ARG A 12 2.86 -2.61 -53.29
C ARG A 12 3.78 -2.96 -52.14
N GLN A 13 4.97 -2.35 -52.17
CA GLN A 13 5.90 -2.25 -51.05
C GLN A 13 5.07 -2.07 -49.78
N GLU A 14 5.14 -3.05 -48.88
CA GLU A 14 4.84 -2.86 -47.47
C GLU A 14 5.66 -1.64 -47.04
N GLN A 15 4.96 -0.52 -46.87
CA GLN A 15 5.52 0.65 -46.23
C GLN A 15 5.93 0.21 -44.83
N SER A 16 7.24 -0.04 -44.69
CA SER A 16 7.92 -0.17 -43.42
C SER A 16 7.43 0.94 -42.50
N ALA A 17 6.74 0.55 -41.43
CA ALA A 17 6.23 1.48 -40.44
C ALA A 17 7.41 2.32 -39.88
N PRO A 18 7.19 3.61 -39.60
CA PRO A 18 8.26 4.50 -39.23
C PRO A 18 8.76 4.20 -37.81
N ASP A 19 10.08 4.07 -37.73
CA ASP A 19 10.97 4.29 -36.58
C ASP A 19 10.77 3.45 -35.30
N GLY A 20 11.78 2.64 -35.00
CA GLY A 20 11.88 1.72 -33.87
C GLY A 20 12.05 2.41 -32.52
N ARG A 21 11.09 3.26 -32.13
CA ARG A 21 10.88 3.61 -30.72
C ARG A 21 10.49 2.32 -30.01
N ARG A 22 11.44 1.72 -29.25
CA ARG A 22 11.18 0.60 -28.34
C ARG A 22 9.82 0.82 -27.68
N ALA A 23 8.87 -0.09 -27.90
CA ALA A 23 7.60 -0.06 -27.20
C ALA A 23 7.89 -0.03 -25.70
N GLY A 24 7.42 1.02 -25.02
CA GLY A 24 7.60 1.18 -23.58
C GLY A 24 6.55 0.38 -22.83
N PHE A 25 6.97 -0.35 -21.80
CA PHE A 25 6.12 -1.18 -20.95
C PHE A 25 6.11 -0.67 -19.51
N VAL A 26 5.02 -0.90 -18.79
CA VAL A 26 4.88 -0.54 -17.38
C VAL A 26 4.85 -1.81 -16.54
N LEU A 27 5.57 -1.82 -15.42
CA LEU A 27 5.44 -2.86 -14.40
C LEU A 27 4.40 -2.43 -13.38
N GLY A 28 3.36 -3.24 -13.21
CA GLY A 28 2.45 -3.16 -12.07
C GLY A 28 2.77 -4.29 -11.11
N LEU A 29 3.25 -3.95 -9.91
CA LEU A 29 3.62 -4.93 -8.91
C LEU A 29 2.72 -4.78 -7.68
N ASP A 30 2.21 -5.91 -7.20
CA ASP A 30 1.29 -6.00 -6.06
C ASP A 30 1.87 -6.92 -4.99
N VAL A 31 2.20 -6.34 -3.83
CA VAL A 31 2.73 -7.04 -2.66
C VAL A 31 1.59 -7.33 -1.68
N GLY A 32 0.79 -8.34 -1.99
CA GLY A 32 -0.31 -8.78 -1.13
C GLY A 32 0.15 -9.53 0.12
N SER A 33 -0.80 -9.88 0.98
CA SER A 33 -0.52 -10.65 2.22
C SER A 33 -0.16 -12.11 1.97
N SER A 34 -0.59 -12.68 0.83
CA SER A 34 -0.44 -14.11 0.53
C SER A 34 0.35 -14.37 -0.74
N VAL A 35 0.40 -13.39 -1.65
CA VAL A 35 1.05 -13.49 -2.95
C VAL A 35 1.66 -12.14 -3.29
N ILE A 36 2.90 -12.15 -3.78
CA ILE A 36 3.47 -11.04 -4.54
C ILE A 36 3.25 -11.35 -6.01
N ARG A 37 2.70 -10.39 -6.75
CA ARG A 37 2.45 -10.55 -8.19
C ARG A 37 3.03 -9.38 -8.95
N CYS A 38 3.55 -9.65 -10.15
CA CYS A 38 3.98 -8.62 -11.08
C CYS A 38 3.35 -8.88 -12.44
N HIS A 39 2.92 -7.80 -13.09
CA HIS A 39 2.41 -7.79 -14.45
C HIS A 39 3.20 -6.76 -15.28
N VAL A 40 3.54 -7.16 -16.50
CA VAL A 40 4.06 -6.26 -17.54
C VAL A 40 2.89 -5.82 -18.40
N TYR A 41 2.64 -4.52 -18.50
CA TYR A 41 1.60 -3.93 -19.31
C TYR A 41 2.17 -3.20 -20.52
N ASP A 42 1.54 -3.37 -21.68
CA ASP A 42 1.79 -2.52 -22.84
C ASP A 42 0.98 -1.21 -22.78
N ARG A 43 1.12 -0.38 -23.83
CA ARG A 43 0.40 0.91 -23.94
C ARG A 43 -1.12 0.78 -24.01
N ALA A 44 -1.65 -0.39 -24.34
CA ALA A 44 -3.08 -0.67 -24.36
C ALA A 44 -3.56 -1.31 -23.06
N ALA A 45 -2.74 -1.30 -22.00
CA ALA A 45 -2.98 -1.94 -20.72
C ALA A 45 -3.21 -3.46 -20.82
N ARG A 46 -2.68 -4.12 -21.86
CA ARG A 46 -2.72 -5.58 -21.99
C ARG A 46 -1.57 -6.19 -21.22
N ILE A 47 -1.83 -7.29 -20.50
CA ILE A 47 -0.81 -8.06 -19.79
C ILE A 47 0.02 -8.82 -20.83
N CYS A 48 1.30 -8.48 -20.93
CA CYS A 48 2.27 -9.14 -21.82
C CYS A 48 3.06 -10.24 -21.11
N GLY A 49 3.22 -10.13 -19.79
CA GLY A 49 3.92 -11.12 -18.97
C GLY A 49 3.54 -10.99 -17.51
N SER A 50 3.66 -12.08 -16.77
CA SER A 50 3.32 -12.10 -15.35
C SER A 50 4.06 -13.19 -14.59
N SER A 51 4.36 -12.92 -13.33
CA SER A 51 4.82 -13.91 -12.36
C SER A 51 4.20 -13.63 -11.01
N ALA A 52 4.14 -14.66 -10.17
CA ALA A 52 3.65 -14.56 -8.81
C ALA A 52 4.41 -15.53 -7.90
N GLN A 53 4.68 -15.11 -6.67
CA GLN A 53 5.27 -15.95 -5.63
C GLN A 53 4.48 -15.83 -4.34
N LYS A 54 4.46 -16.89 -3.55
CA LYS A 54 3.73 -16.95 -2.29
C LYS A 54 4.48 -16.18 -1.20
N VAL A 55 3.79 -15.32 -0.48
CA VAL A 55 4.32 -14.67 0.72
C VAL A 55 4.27 -15.64 1.89
N GLU A 56 5.38 -15.79 2.59
CA GLU A 56 5.48 -16.65 3.78
C GLU A 56 5.25 -15.83 5.05
N SER A 57 4.20 -16.18 5.79
CA SER A 57 3.93 -15.61 7.10
C SER A 57 4.58 -16.46 8.20
N LEU A 58 5.22 -15.79 9.14
CA LEU A 58 5.83 -16.37 10.32
C LEU A 58 4.90 -16.18 11.53
N TYR A 59 4.83 -17.18 12.39
CA TYR A 59 3.98 -17.19 13.59
C TYR A 59 4.83 -17.49 14.83
N PRO A 60 5.68 -16.55 15.28
CA PRO A 60 6.61 -16.81 16.37
C PRO A 60 5.91 -17.04 17.72
N GLN A 61 4.74 -16.45 17.92
CA GLN A 61 3.89 -16.61 19.10
C GLN A 61 2.42 -16.56 18.72
N THR A 62 1.54 -17.01 19.63
CA THR A 62 0.09 -16.92 19.45
C THR A 62 -0.34 -15.47 19.20
N GLY A 63 -1.03 -15.24 18.07
CA GLY A 63 -1.49 -13.92 17.65
C GLY A 63 -0.42 -13.04 17.02
N TRP A 64 0.84 -13.49 16.94
CA TRP A 64 1.90 -12.74 16.27
C TRP A 64 2.00 -13.21 14.82
N VAL A 65 2.06 -12.26 13.90
CA VAL A 65 2.14 -12.52 12.46
C VAL A 65 3.23 -11.62 11.88
N GLU A 66 4.28 -12.25 11.39
CA GLU A 66 5.46 -11.57 10.87
C GLU A 66 5.77 -11.98 9.43
N ILE A 67 6.55 -11.17 8.72
CA ILE A 67 7.09 -11.51 7.40
C ILE A 67 8.59 -11.19 7.40
N ASP A 68 9.42 -12.13 6.96
CA ASP A 68 10.86 -11.91 6.82
C ASP A 68 11.12 -10.89 5.69
N PRO A 69 11.74 -9.74 5.98
CA PRO A 69 11.99 -8.70 4.97
C PRO A 69 12.92 -9.17 3.86
N ASP A 70 13.96 -9.93 4.17
CA ASP A 70 14.95 -10.36 3.19
C ASP A 70 14.37 -11.42 2.25
N VAL A 71 13.54 -12.33 2.76
CA VAL A 71 12.77 -13.27 1.92
C VAL A 71 11.80 -12.51 1.00
N LEU A 72 11.03 -11.56 1.55
CA LEU A 72 10.10 -10.74 0.77
C LEU A 72 10.82 -9.98 -0.36
N TRP A 73 12.01 -9.43 -0.09
CA TRP A 73 12.83 -8.75 -1.10
C TRP A 73 13.30 -9.66 -2.23
N LEU A 74 13.78 -10.85 -1.89
CA LEU A 74 14.21 -11.82 -2.90
C LEU A 74 13.03 -12.23 -3.79
N GLN A 75 11.86 -12.47 -3.20
CA GLN A 75 10.63 -12.77 -3.93
C GLN A 75 10.21 -11.60 -4.83
N PHE A 76 10.24 -10.37 -4.31
CA PHE A 76 9.94 -9.13 -5.05
C PHE A 76 10.80 -8.98 -6.30
N VAL A 77 12.13 -9.13 -6.15
CA VAL A 77 13.07 -9.01 -7.28
C VAL A 77 12.87 -10.14 -8.29
N ALA A 78 12.61 -11.36 -7.81
CA ALA A 78 12.39 -12.52 -8.66
C ALA A 78 11.12 -12.37 -9.52
N VAL A 79 9.98 -11.96 -8.94
CA VAL A 79 8.74 -11.80 -9.72
C VAL A 79 8.85 -10.74 -10.80
N ILE A 80 9.62 -9.67 -10.59
CA ILE A 80 9.91 -8.67 -11.63
C ILE A 80 10.69 -9.31 -12.78
N LYS A 81 11.82 -9.97 -12.47
CA LYS A 81 12.69 -10.61 -13.47
C LYS A 81 11.93 -11.67 -14.27
N GLU A 82 11.13 -12.48 -13.59
CA GLU A 82 10.33 -13.53 -14.22
C GLU A 82 9.21 -12.94 -15.10
N SER A 83 8.54 -11.87 -14.67
CA SER A 83 7.47 -11.24 -15.46
C SER A 83 8.00 -10.61 -16.75
N VAL A 84 9.15 -9.93 -16.67
CA VAL A 84 9.83 -9.34 -17.82
C VAL A 84 10.31 -10.42 -18.79
N LYS A 85 10.89 -11.51 -18.27
CA LYS A 85 11.26 -12.68 -19.08
C LYS A 85 10.03 -13.31 -19.75
N ALA A 86 8.92 -13.46 -19.03
CA ALA A 86 7.68 -14.03 -19.55
C ALA A 86 7.08 -13.15 -20.67
N ALA A 87 7.26 -11.83 -20.61
CA ALA A 87 6.87 -10.92 -21.68
C ALA A 87 7.77 -10.96 -22.91
N GLY A 88 8.94 -11.61 -22.84
CA GLY A 88 9.90 -11.68 -23.93
C GLY A 88 10.55 -10.33 -24.27
N ILE A 89 10.70 -9.45 -23.27
CA ILE A 89 11.29 -8.11 -23.41
C ILE A 89 12.51 -7.92 -22.51
N GLU A 90 13.27 -6.87 -22.76
CA GLU A 90 14.42 -6.47 -21.96
C GLU A 90 14.03 -5.45 -20.87
N MET A 91 14.76 -5.43 -19.75
CA MET A 91 14.52 -4.49 -18.64
C MET A 91 14.58 -3.01 -19.07
N ASN A 92 15.41 -2.69 -20.07
CA ASN A 92 15.53 -1.32 -20.60
C ASN A 92 14.33 -0.85 -21.44
N GLN A 93 13.32 -1.70 -21.64
CA GLN A 93 12.06 -1.35 -22.27
C GLN A 93 11.00 -0.96 -21.24
N ILE A 94 11.28 -1.13 -19.94
CA ILE A 94 10.39 -0.69 -18.87
C ILE A 94 10.52 0.82 -18.68
N VAL A 95 9.40 1.53 -18.81
CA VAL A 95 9.34 2.99 -18.69
C VAL A 95 8.83 3.47 -17.32
N GLY A 96 8.32 2.55 -16.50
CA GLY A 96 7.88 2.86 -15.15
C GLY A 96 7.50 1.63 -14.34
N LEU A 97 7.73 1.72 -13.03
CA LEU A 97 7.31 0.77 -12.00
C LEU A 97 6.28 1.44 -11.08
N GLY A 98 5.09 0.85 -11.01
CA GLY A 98 4.08 1.15 -9.99
C GLY A 98 4.06 0.04 -8.94
N ILE A 99 4.07 0.43 -7.67
CA ILE A 99 4.10 -0.51 -6.53
C ILE A 99 2.82 -0.34 -5.72
N SER A 100 2.08 -1.45 -5.63
CA SER A 100 0.92 -1.67 -4.77
C SER A 100 1.34 -2.54 -3.60
N THR A 101 0.96 -2.21 -2.36
CA THR A 101 1.32 -3.02 -1.19
C THR A 101 0.17 -3.25 -0.22
N GLN A 102 0.20 -4.39 0.46
CA GLN A 102 -0.63 -4.66 1.63
C GLN A 102 -0.47 -3.53 2.66
N ARG A 103 -1.59 -3.08 3.20
CA ARG A 103 -1.64 -1.97 4.15
C ARG A 103 -1.29 -2.42 5.55
N GLY A 104 -0.90 -1.48 6.40
CA GLY A 104 -0.73 -1.71 7.84
C GLY A 104 0.43 -2.65 8.22
N THR A 105 1.11 -3.28 7.28
CA THR A 105 2.34 -4.05 7.54
C THR A 105 3.53 -3.10 7.52
N PHE A 106 4.37 -3.13 8.57
CA PHE A 106 5.45 -2.16 8.74
C PHE A 106 6.71 -2.78 9.35
N LEU A 107 7.85 -2.10 9.21
CA LEU A 107 9.05 -2.39 9.97
C LEU A 107 9.79 -1.10 10.39
N THR A 108 10.81 -1.27 11.22
CA THR A 108 11.79 -0.20 11.52
C THR A 108 13.21 -0.65 11.15
N TRP A 109 14.05 0.29 10.74
CA TRP A 109 15.42 0.02 10.31
C TRP A 109 16.38 1.16 10.64
N ASP A 110 17.66 0.81 10.67
CA ASP A 110 18.75 1.74 10.87
C ASP A 110 18.98 2.57 9.59
N LYS A 111 18.91 3.89 9.72
CA LYS A 111 19.00 4.83 8.60
C LYS A 111 20.34 4.81 7.87
N LYS A 112 21.44 4.49 8.57
CA LYS A 112 22.79 4.48 7.98
C LYS A 112 23.11 3.15 7.32
N THR A 113 22.72 2.05 7.98
CA THR A 113 23.10 0.71 7.52
C THR A 113 22.05 0.05 6.63
N GLY A 114 20.81 0.55 6.66
CA GLY A 114 19.66 -0.09 5.98
C GLY A 114 19.21 -1.39 6.64
N LYS A 115 19.79 -1.78 7.78
CA LYS A 115 19.48 -3.02 8.48
C LYS A 115 18.18 -2.86 9.27
N HIS A 116 17.22 -3.74 9.00
CA HIS A 116 15.98 -3.79 9.77
C HIS A 116 16.22 -4.30 11.19
N PHE A 117 15.50 -3.76 12.17
CA PHE A 117 15.62 -4.17 13.57
C PHE A 117 14.82 -5.43 13.89
N HIS A 118 13.77 -5.69 13.12
CA HIS A 118 12.85 -6.82 13.30
C HIS A 118 12.18 -7.16 11.96
N ASN A 119 11.51 -8.32 11.93
CA ASN A 119 10.66 -8.71 10.79
C ASN A 119 9.54 -7.70 10.55
N PHE A 120 8.93 -7.70 9.37
CA PHE A 120 7.69 -6.96 9.18
C PHE A 120 6.62 -7.42 10.17
N ILE A 121 5.98 -6.47 10.85
CA ILE A 121 4.83 -6.74 11.71
C ILE A 121 3.58 -6.62 10.85
N SER A 122 2.91 -7.75 10.58
CA SER A 122 1.74 -7.82 9.70
C SER A 122 0.56 -7.03 10.25
N TRP A 123 -0.32 -6.54 9.37
CA TRP A 123 -1.61 -5.95 9.75
C TRP A 123 -2.51 -6.89 10.56
N GLN A 124 -2.28 -8.20 10.47
CA GLN A 124 -3.01 -9.23 11.22
C GLN A 124 -2.47 -9.43 12.65
N ASP A 125 -1.33 -8.83 12.99
CA ASP A 125 -0.65 -9.05 14.25
C ASP A 125 -1.43 -8.46 15.44
N LEU A 126 -1.55 -9.26 16.50
CA LEU A 126 -2.30 -8.94 17.71
C LEU A 126 -1.40 -8.65 18.93
N ARG A 127 -0.08 -8.52 18.77
CA ARG A 127 0.85 -8.33 19.91
C ARG A 127 0.51 -7.10 20.76
N ALA A 128 -0.06 -6.08 20.13
CA ALA A 128 -0.46 -4.84 20.79
C ALA A 128 -1.89 -4.86 21.36
N VAL A 129 -2.59 -6.01 21.40
CA VAL A 129 -4.00 -6.08 21.82
C VAL A 129 -4.22 -5.58 23.25
N GLU A 130 -3.33 -5.92 24.19
CA GLU A 130 -3.45 -5.44 25.57
C GLU A 130 -3.12 -3.95 25.68
N LEU A 131 -2.17 -3.46 24.86
CA LEU A 131 -1.87 -2.03 24.78
C LEU A 131 -3.07 -1.24 24.23
N VAL A 132 -3.76 -1.76 23.21
CA VAL A 132 -5.00 -1.20 22.65
C VAL A 132 -6.10 -1.12 23.72
N LYS A 133 -6.35 -2.21 24.45
CA LYS A 133 -7.35 -2.23 25.54
C LYS A 133 -7.00 -1.21 26.62
N SER A 134 -5.74 -1.17 27.05
CA SER A 134 -5.26 -0.23 28.07
C SER A 134 -5.49 1.22 27.64
N TRP A 135 -5.07 1.59 26.41
CA TRP A 135 -5.27 2.93 25.87
C TRP A 135 -6.74 3.32 25.77
N ASN A 136 -7.58 2.49 25.17
CA ASN A 136 -9.00 2.77 24.98
C ASN A 136 -9.76 2.90 26.31
N SER A 137 -9.31 2.23 27.38
CA SER A 137 -9.92 2.30 28.71
C SER A 137 -9.35 3.42 29.61
N SER A 138 -8.26 4.07 29.17
CA SER A 138 -7.53 5.08 29.94
C SER A 138 -8.37 6.33 30.26
N LEU A 139 -8.01 7.00 31.36
CA LEU A 139 -8.66 8.25 31.75
C LEU A 139 -8.45 9.34 30.69
N LEU A 140 -7.27 9.38 30.07
CA LEU A 140 -6.95 10.34 29.03
C LEU A 140 -7.88 10.19 27.81
N MET A 141 -8.11 8.97 27.33
CA MET A 141 -9.05 8.73 26.23
C MET A 141 -10.49 9.12 26.60
N LYS A 142 -10.94 8.78 27.81
CA LYS A 142 -12.27 9.21 28.29
C LYS A 142 -12.42 10.73 28.34
N LEU A 143 -11.36 11.45 28.74
CA LEU A 143 -11.32 12.91 28.74
C LEU A 143 -11.34 13.48 27.32
N ILE A 144 -10.58 12.89 26.38
CA ILE A 144 -10.60 13.28 24.97
C ILE A 144 -12.01 13.12 24.39
N HIS A 145 -12.64 11.96 24.59
CA HIS A 145 -14.00 11.71 24.10
C HIS A 145 -15.02 12.71 24.65
N SER A 146 -14.96 12.96 25.96
CA SER A 146 -15.86 13.90 26.62
C SER A 146 -15.65 15.34 26.11
N SER A 147 -14.39 15.77 26.02
CA SER A 147 -14.02 17.11 25.54
C SER A 147 -14.45 17.32 24.09
N CYS A 148 -14.18 16.35 23.22
CA CYS A 148 -14.61 16.40 21.82
C CYS A 148 -16.14 16.39 21.67
N ARG A 149 -16.87 15.66 22.53
CA ARG A 149 -18.34 15.70 22.53
C ARG A 149 -18.89 17.07 22.92
N VAL A 150 -18.28 17.71 23.93
CA VAL A 150 -18.63 19.09 24.33
C VAL A 150 -18.30 20.08 23.21
N LEU A 151 -17.11 20.00 22.63
CA LEU A 151 -16.73 20.84 21.49
C LEU A 151 -17.66 20.64 20.29
N HIS A 152 -18.05 19.40 20.00
CA HIS A 152 -19.04 19.12 18.97
C HIS A 152 -20.40 19.77 19.30
N PHE A 153 -20.85 19.71 20.55
CA PHE A 153 -22.12 20.32 20.96
C PHE A 153 -22.16 21.83 20.68
N PHE A 154 -21.06 22.53 20.97
CA PHE A 154 -20.96 23.98 20.74
C PHE A 154 -20.69 24.36 19.29
N THR A 155 -19.75 23.68 18.63
CA THR A 155 -19.29 24.04 17.28
C THR A 155 -20.13 23.42 16.16
N ARG A 156 -20.89 22.35 16.48
CA ARG A 156 -21.52 21.45 15.51
C ARG A 156 -20.55 20.85 14.49
N SER A 157 -19.24 20.92 14.76
CA SER A 157 -18.21 20.38 13.88
C SER A 157 -18.18 18.86 13.95
N LYS A 158 -18.39 18.23 12.80
CA LYS A 158 -18.36 16.76 12.64
C LYS A 158 -16.98 16.16 12.90
N ARG A 159 -15.88 16.93 12.76
CA ARG A 159 -14.52 16.50 13.14
C ARG A 159 -14.44 16.15 14.62
N PHE A 160 -15.04 16.97 15.49
CA PHE A 160 -15.08 16.69 16.92
C PHE A 160 -16.02 15.52 17.27
N LEU A 161 -17.07 15.30 16.49
CA LEU A 161 -17.90 14.09 16.65
C LEU A 161 -17.09 12.83 16.34
N ALA A 162 -16.40 12.79 15.21
CA ALA A 162 -15.53 11.66 14.84
C ALA A 162 -14.43 11.42 15.89
N ALA A 163 -13.76 12.49 16.34
CA ALA A 163 -12.77 12.41 17.42
C ALA A 163 -13.37 11.90 18.75
N SER A 164 -14.64 12.20 19.04
CA SER A 164 -15.31 11.71 20.24
C SER A 164 -15.66 10.22 20.21
N LEU A 165 -15.58 9.59 19.04
CA LEU A 165 -15.85 8.16 18.81
C LEU A 165 -14.58 7.39 18.45
N PHE A 166 -13.43 8.06 18.35
CA PHE A 166 -12.18 7.46 17.95
C PHE A 166 -11.70 6.42 18.96
N THR A 167 -11.36 5.23 18.48
CA THR A 167 -10.76 4.16 19.28
C THR A 167 -9.56 3.60 18.55
N PHE A 168 -8.52 3.24 19.30
CA PHE A 168 -7.41 2.49 18.74
C PHE A 168 -7.82 1.06 18.40
N THR A 169 -7.23 0.50 17.35
CA THR A 169 -7.42 -0.88 16.91
C THR A 169 -6.05 -1.50 16.65
N THR A 170 -5.95 -2.83 16.64
CA THR A 170 -4.73 -3.54 16.23
C THR A 170 -4.48 -3.47 14.73
N GLN A 171 -5.52 -3.21 13.93
CA GLN A 171 -5.40 -3.09 12.47
C GLN A 171 -4.52 -1.91 12.07
N HIS A 172 -4.63 -0.77 12.78
CA HIS A 172 -3.74 0.37 12.57
C HIS A 172 -2.32 0.09 13.05
N VAL A 173 -1.36 0.78 12.44
CA VAL A 173 0.06 0.67 12.79
C VAL A 173 0.37 1.33 14.13
N SER A 174 -0.34 2.41 14.47
CA SER A 174 -0.05 3.29 15.61
C SER A 174 0.35 2.58 16.91
N LEU A 175 -0.50 1.69 17.44
CA LEU A 175 -0.19 0.98 18.69
C LEU A 175 0.74 -0.23 18.51
N ARG A 176 0.80 -0.85 17.32
CA ARG A 176 1.82 -1.88 17.04
C ARG A 176 3.22 -1.26 16.98
N LEU A 177 3.36 -0.08 16.38
CA LEU A 177 4.61 0.68 16.39
C LEU A 177 4.96 1.12 17.80
N ALA A 178 4.02 1.72 18.55
CA ALA A 178 4.27 2.11 19.95
C ALA A 178 4.74 0.92 20.81
N TRP A 179 4.17 -0.26 20.59
CA TRP A 179 4.64 -1.49 21.24
C TRP A 179 6.08 -1.81 20.87
N ILE A 180 6.46 -1.76 19.59
CA ILE A 180 7.84 -1.97 19.14
C ILE A 180 8.80 -0.99 19.81
N LEU A 181 8.46 0.30 19.82
CA LEU A 181 9.30 1.35 20.44
C LEU A 181 9.48 1.14 21.95
N GLN A 182 8.52 0.52 22.63
CA GLN A 182 8.56 0.28 24.08
C GLN A 182 9.29 -1.02 24.45
N ASN A 183 9.34 -2.01 23.55
CA ASN A 183 9.79 -3.36 23.88
C ASN A 183 11.14 -3.74 23.25
N LEU A 184 11.54 -3.13 22.12
CA LEU A 184 12.80 -3.47 21.44
C LEU A 184 13.90 -2.46 21.82
N THR A 185 14.92 -2.97 22.50
CA THR A 185 16.01 -2.12 23.05
C THR A 185 16.86 -1.51 21.92
N GLU A 186 17.13 -2.26 20.85
CA GLU A 186 17.84 -1.77 19.67
C GLU A 186 17.13 -0.61 18.98
N VAL A 187 15.79 -0.66 18.90
CA VAL A 187 14.98 0.42 18.32
C VAL A 187 15.02 1.66 19.21
N GLN A 188 14.93 1.49 20.54
CA GLN A 188 15.05 2.60 21.49
C GLN A 188 16.39 3.33 21.38
N LYS A 189 17.49 2.58 21.28
CA LYS A 189 18.83 3.15 21.08
C LYS A 189 18.92 3.90 19.76
N ALA A 190 18.43 3.31 18.67
CA ALA A 190 18.44 3.96 17.36
C ALA A 190 17.60 5.25 17.34
N ILE A 191 16.50 5.32 18.09
CA ILE A 191 15.72 6.56 18.24
C ILE A 191 16.50 7.64 18.99
N GLN A 192 17.18 7.28 20.09
CA GLN A 192 18.01 8.22 20.86
C GLN A 192 19.17 8.78 20.03
N GLU A 193 19.67 8.00 19.08
CA GLU A 193 20.73 8.39 18.15
C GLU A 193 20.21 9.06 16.86
N GLU A 194 18.91 9.33 16.75
CA GLU A 194 18.24 9.86 15.55
C GLU A 194 18.52 9.05 14.27
N ASN A 195 18.73 7.74 14.44
CA ASN A 195 19.17 6.81 13.40
C ASN A 195 18.12 5.74 13.06
N CYS A 196 16.87 5.92 13.52
CA CYS A 196 15.77 5.00 13.26
C CYS A 196 14.83 5.54 12.18
N CYS A 197 14.52 4.70 11.20
CA CYS A 197 13.50 4.91 10.18
C CYS A 197 12.32 3.95 10.39
N PHE A 198 11.13 4.43 10.04
CA PHE A 198 9.92 3.64 9.96
C PHE A 198 9.35 3.69 8.55
N GLY A 199 8.66 2.62 8.18
CA GLY A 199 7.96 2.56 6.91
C GLY A 199 7.01 1.37 6.85
N THR A 200 5.92 1.57 6.11
CA THR A 200 5.13 0.48 5.56
C THR A 200 5.90 -0.19 4.42
N VAL A 201 5.37 -1.30 3.88
CA VAL A 201 6.04 -2.12 2.87
C VAL A 201 6.49 -1.29 1.65
N ASP A 202 5.65 -0.36 1.18
CA ASP A 202 5.96 0.58 0.09
C ASP A 202 7.19 1.44 0.37
N THR A 203 7.27 2.03 1.57
CA THR A 203 8.38 2.91 1.97
C THR A 203 9.68 2.13 2.03
N TRP A 204 9.63 0.92 2.59
CA TRP A 204 10.80 0.06 2.70
C TRP A 204 11.28 -0.42 1.33
N LEU A 205 10.36 -0.85 0.46
CA LEU A 205 10.69 -1.27 -0.90
C LEU A 205 11.28 -0.12 -1.70
N LEU A 206 10.70 1.08 -1.61
CA LEU A 206 11.26 2.29 -2.22
C LEU A 206 12.71 2.49 -1.75
N HIS A 207 12.93 2.52 -0.44
CA HIS A 207 14.26 2.71 0.15
C HIS A 207 15.26 1.64 -0.32
N LYS A 208 14.84 0.36 -0.41
CA LYS A 208 15.69 -0.73 -0.91
C LYS A 208 16.00 -0.59 -2.40
N LEU A 209 14.99 -0.26 -3.22
CA LEU A 209 15.13 -0.10 -4.66
C LEU A 209 16.06 1.04 -5.03
N THR A 210 16.04 2.13 -4.28
CA THR A 210 16.86 3.32 -4.55
C THR A 210 18.15 3.34 -3.72
N LYS A 211 18.50 2.23 -3.05
CA LYS A 211 19.64 2.11 -2.11
C LYS A 211 19.74 3.27 -1.11
N GLY A 212 18.60 3.67 -0.58
CA GLY A 212 18.48 4.67 0.46
C GLY A 212 18.52 6.13 0.02
N SER A 213 18.63 6.41 -1.28
CA SER A 213 18.50 7.78 -1.79
C SER A 213 17.08 8.36 -1.64
N GLU A 214 16.05 7.50 -1.59
CA GLU A 214 14.67 7.90 -1.36
C GLU A 214 14.13 7.29 -0.07
N PHE A 215 13.29 8.08 0.62
CA PHE A 215 12.57 7.70 1.83
C PHE A 215 11.25 8.46 1.81
N ALA A 216 10.19 7.79 1.38
CA ALA A 216 8.87 8.39 1.23
C ALA A 216 7.77 7.32 1.22
N THR A 217 6.54 7.75 1.47
CA THR A 217 5.32 6.96 1.28
C THR A 217 4.31 7.79 0.48
N ASP A 218 3.20 7.18 0.06
CA ASP A 218 2.07 7.92 -0.52
C ASP A 218 0.95 8.17 0.50
N PHE A 219 0.00 9.03 0.12
CA PHE A 219 -1.15 9.36 0.97
C PHE A 219 -2.03 8.16 1.31
N SER A 220 -2.19 7.20 0.38
CA SER A 220 -3.02 6.03 0.61
C SER A 220 -2.43 5.12 1.68
N ASN A 221 -1.15 4.76 1.59
CA ASN A 221 -0.45 3.98 2.61
C ASN A 221 -0.39 4.73 3.94
N ALA A 222 -0.01 6.02 3.94
CA ALA A 222 0.07 6.84 5.14
C ALA A 222 -1.27 6.88 5.90
N SER A 223 -2.39 7.05 5.19
CA SER A 223 -3.72 7.14 5.81
C SER A 223 -4.14 5.88 6.57
N THR A 224 -3.55 4.72 6.26
CA THR A 224 -3.92 3.42 6.88
C THR A 224 -3.15 3.15 8.18
N THR A 225 -2.16 3.97 8.50
CA THR A 225 -1.30 3.79 9.68
C THR A 225 -2.00 4.12 10.99
N GLY A 226 -3.07 4.92 10.95
CA GLY A 226 -3.66 5.55 12.13
C GLY A 226 -2.77 6.62 12.78
N LEU A 227 -1.67 7.03 12.12
CA LEU A 227 -0.76 8.11 12.53
C LEU A 227 -0.90 9.36 11.65
N PHE A 228 -1.62 9.25 10.54
CA PHE A 228 -1.83 10.32 9.57
C PHE A 228 -3.13 11.08 9.85
N ASP A 229 -3.16 12.39 9.69
CA ASP A 229 -4.41 13.17 9.72
C ASP A 229 -4.90 13.40 8.29
N PRO A 230 -5.99 12.74 7.83
CA PRO A 230 -6.50 12.88 6.48
C PRO A 230 -7.22 14.21 6.21
N TYR A 231 -7.50 15.02 7.24
CA TYR A 231 -8.04 16.37 7.07
C TYR A 231 -6.92 17.40 6.83
N GLU A 232 -5.79 17.24 7.53
CA GLU A 232 -4.63 18.12 7.39
C GLU A 232 -3.61 17.61 6.37
N MET A 233 -3.81 16.40 5.85
CA MET A 233 -2.95 15.75 4.86
C MET A 233 -1.48 15.67 5.31
N CYS A 234 -1.25 15.41 6.60
CA CYS A 234 0.08 15.25 7.18
C CYS A 234 0.09 14.29 8.38
N TRP A 235 1.28 13.92 8.86
CA TRP A 235 1.41 13.13 10.09
C TRP A 235 0.79 13.86 11.28
N SER A 236 -0.09 13.17 12.01
CA SER A 236 -0.84 13.73 13.13
C SER A 236 0.07 13.94 14.34
N LYS A 237 0.47 15.20 14.57
CA LYS A 237 1.27 15.59 15.74
C LYS A 237 0.60 15.19 17.06
N LEU A 238 -0.73 15.21 17.09
CA LEU A 238 -1.51 14.81 18.26
C LEU A 238 -1.32 13.33 18.58
N ILE A 239 -1.54 12.44 17.61
CA ILE A 239 -1.43 10.99 17.82
C ILE A 239 0.02 10.60 18.07
N THR A 240 0.98 11.15 17.33
CA THR A 240 2.39 10.83 17.53
C THR A 240 2.89 11.29 18.89
N SER A 241 2.50 12.49 19.35
CA SER A 241 2.82 12.95 20.71
C SER A 241 2.16 12.10 21.79
N LEU A 242 0.90 11.68 21.57
CA LEU A 242 0.15 10.86 22.53
C LEU A 242 0.83 9.49 22.74
N LEU A 243 1.38 8.92 21.67
CA LEU A 243 2.01 7.61 21.67
C LEU A 243 3.53 7.66 21.84
N SER A 244 4.11 8.86 22.06
CA SER A 244 5.55 9.08 22.15
C SER A 244 6.33 8.59 20.92
N ILE A 245 5.76 8.77 19.73
CA ILE A 245 6.39 8.43 18.44
C ILE A 245 7.06 9.70 17.88
N PRO A 246 8.39 9.72 17.69
CA PRO A 246 9.06 10.87 17.09
C PRO A 246 8.62 11.09 15.63
N LEU A 247 8.31 12.33 15.26
CA LEU A 247 7.96 12.66 13.87
C LEU A 247 9.13 12.45 12.90
N SER A 248 10.37 12.57 13.37
CA SER A 248 11.60 12.37 12.57
C SER A 248 11.76 10.94 12.04
N LEU A 249 11.08 9.98 12.64
CA LEU A 249 11.10 8.58 12.25
C LEU A 249 10.15 8.28 11.07
N LEU A 250 9.15 9.14 10.82
CA LEU A 250 8.13 8.93 9.80
C LEU A 250 8.58 9.44 8.42
N PRO A 251 8.23 8.73 7.32
CA PRO A 251 8.62 9.14 5.97
C PRO A 251 7.83 10.37 5.49
N PRO A 252 8.44 11.27 4.72
CA PRO A 252 7.70 12.26 3.93
C PRO A 252 6.58 11.61 3.11
N VAL A 253 5.40 12.22 3.12
CA VAL A 253 4.25 11.76 2.32
C VAL A 253 4.24 12.51 0.99
N ARG A 254 4.13 11.78 -0.12
CA ARG A 254 4.13 12.29 -1.49
C ARG A 254 2.86 11.86 -2.24
N ASP A 255 2.63 12.46 -3.40
CA ASP A 255 1.52 12.11 -4.28
C ASP A 255 1.61 10.65 -4.74
N THR A 256 0.46 9.98 -4.87
CA THR A 256 0.34 8.60 -5.33
C THR A 256 1.04 8.39 -6.68
N SER A 257 0.92 9.37 -7.58
CA SER A 257 1.72 9.47 -8.81
C SER A 257 2.81 10.53 -8.63
N HIS A 258 4.04 10.10 -8.39
CA HIS A 258 5.18 10.98 -8.15
C HIS A 258 6.46 10.37 -8.75
N ASN A 259 7.44 11.21 -9.06
CA ASN A 259 8.77 10.71 -9.40
C ASN A 259 9.49 10.32 -8.09
N TYR A 260 9.42 9.04 -7.74
CA TYR A 260 10.08 8.47 -6.56
C TYR A 260 11.53 8.04 -6.88
N GLY A 261 12.18 8.71 -7.83
CA GLY A 261 13.51 8.34 -8.30
C GLY A 261 13.47 7.13 -9.23
N SER A 262 14.53 6.34 -9.21
CA SER A 262 14.68 5.16 -10.05
C SER A 262 15.28 4.01 -9.26
N VAL A 263 14.90 2.80 -9.62
CA VAL A 263 15.58 1.60 -9.15
C VAL A 263 17.07 1.71 -9.50
N ASP A 264 17.92 1.42 -8.52
CA ASP A 264 19.36 1.41 -8.69
C ASP A 264 19.79 0.37 -9.73
N GLU A 265 20.70 0.77 -10.62
CA GLU A 265 21.11 -0.05 -11.76
C GLU A 265 21.74 -1.39 -11.36
N GLU A 266 22.31 -1.53 -10.16
CA GLU A 266 22.88 -2.80 -9.72
C GLU A 266 21.82 -3.89 -9.46
N ILE A 267 20.54 -3.51 -9.31
CA ILE A 267 19.45 -4.47 -9.02
C ILE A 267 18.99 -5.19 -10.30
N PHE A 268 18.81 -4.44 -11.39
CA PHE A 268 18.28 -4.95 -12.68
C PHE A 268 19.19 -4.73 -13.88
N GLY A 269 20.39 -4.17 -13.69
CA GLY A 269 21.35 -3.81 -14.74
C GLY A 269 21.04 -2.50 -15.46
N VAL A 270 19.89 -1.90 -15.21
CA VAL A 270 19.44 -0.62 -15.77
C VAL A 270 18.56 0.14 -14.77
N PRO A 271 18.56 1.48 -14.78
CA PRO A 271 17.64 2.25 -13.98
C PRO A 271 16.20 2.10 -14.49
N ILE A 272 15.26 1.90 -13.56
CA ILE A 272 13.82 1.84 -13.87
C ILE A 272 13.11 2.92 -13.06
N PRO A 273 12.42 3.89 -13.68
CA PRO A 273 11.69 4.92 -12.94
C PRO A 273 10.62 4.33 -12.01
N ILE A 274 10.57 4.79 -10.77
CA ILE A 274 9.51 4.44 -9.82
C ILE A 274 8.51 5.59 -9.83
N VAL A 275 7.30 5.32 -10.35
CA VAL A 275 6.36 6.39 -10.74
C VAL A 275 5.09 6.42 -9.91
N ALA A 276 4.82 5.36 -9.16
CA ALA A 276 3.66 5.30 -8.29
C ALA A 276 3.88 4.39 -7.09
N LEU A 277 3.40 4.84 -5.93
CA LEU A 277 3.19 4.05 -4.74
C LEU A 277 1.72 4.17 -4.34
N VAL A 278 1.08 3.05 -4.04
CA VAL A 278 -0.33 3.02 -3.68
C VAL A 278 -0.63 1.82 -2.79
N ALA A 279 -1.60 1.95 -1.91
CA ALA A 279 -2.07 0.85 -1.09
C ALA A 279 -2.95 -0.13 -1.92
N ASP A 280 -2.93 -1.42 -1.57
CA ASP A 280 -3.57 -2.50 -2.35
C ASP A 280 -5.08 -2.31 -2.61
N GLN A 281 -5.86 -1.94 -1.60
CA GLN A 281 -7.30 -1.76 -1.79
C GLN A 281 -7.60 -0.51 -2.63
N GLN A 282 -6.83 0.56 -2.44
CA GLN A 282 -6.91 1.80 -3.21
C GLN A 282 -6.50 1.59 -4.68
N SER A 283 -5.45 0.79 -4.92
CA SER A 283 -4.99 0.46 -6.26
C SER A 283 -6.03 -0.38 -7.00
N ALA A 284 -6.68 -1.33 -6.31
CA ALA A 284 -7.79 -2.10 -6.85
C ALA A 284 -8.98 -1.20 -7.22
N MET A 285 -9.37 -0.24 -6.36
CA MET A 285 -10.41 0.73 -6.72
C MET A 285 -10.05 1.55 -7.96
N PHE A 286 -8.79 1.99 -8.06
CA PHE A 286 -8.32 2.75 -9.21
C PHE A 286 -8.37 1.89 -10.49
N GLY A 287 -7.94 0.63 -10.42
CA GLY A 287 -7.96 -0.33 -11.53
C GLY A 287 -9.37 -0.67 -12.02
N GLU A 288 -10.33 -0.73 -11.10
CA GLU A 288 -11.77 -0.94 -11.41
C GLU A 288 -12.48 0.35 -11.86
N CYS A 289 -11.71 1.43 -12.11
CA CYS A 289 -12.23 2.71 -12.57
C CYS A 289 -13.27 3.35 -11.63
N CYS A 290 -13.16 3.11 -10.32
CA CYS A 290 -14.06 3.68 -9.30
C CYS A 290 -13.78 5.17 -9.03
N PHE A 291 -13.82 6.00 -10.07
CA PHE A 291 -13.43 7.41 -10.04
C PHE A 291 -14.56 8.35 -9.60
N GLN A 292 -15.81 7.90 -9.62
CA GLN A 292 -16.96 8.71 -9.27
C GLN A 292 -17.33 8.55 -7.78
N THR A 293 -17.81 9.63 -7.19
CA THR A 293 -18.35 9.58 -5.81
C THR A 293 -19.53 8.61 -5.75
N GLY A 294 -19.49 7.69 -4.80
CA GLY A 294 -20.47 6.63 -4.65
C GLY A 294 -20.08 5.32 -5.32
N ASP A 295 -18.99 5.27 -6.10
CA ASP A 295 -18.46 4.00 -6.60
C ASP A 295 -18.04 3.11 -5.43
N VAL A 296 -18.43 1.84 -5.52
CA VAL A 296 -18.24 0.85 -4.46
C VAL A 296 -17.43 -0.31 -5.01
N LYS A 297 -16.46 -0.76 -4.23
CA LYS A 297 -15.69 -1.95 -4.51
C LYS A 297 -15.68 -2.85 -3.28
N LEU A 298 -15.88 -4.13 -3.52
CA LEU A 298 -15.86 -5.16 -2.49
C LEU A 298 -14.74 -6.15 -2.82
N THR A 299 -13.69 -6.18 -2.02
CA THR A 299 -12.62 -7.18 -2.16
C THR A 299 -12.83 -8.30 -1.16
N MET A 300 -12.99 -9.50 -1.68
CA MET A 300 -13.10 -10.73 -0.89
C MET A 300 -11.79 -11.52 -1.00
N GLY A 301 -10.86 -11.24 -0.08
CA GLY A 301 -9.62 -11.98 0.09
C GLY A 301 -9.60 -12.71 1.43
N SER A 302 -8.46 -12.72 2.12
CA SER A 302 -8.36 -13.21 3.51
C SER A 302 -9.31 -12.46 4.46
N GLY A 303 -9.48 -11.15 4.23
CA GLY A 303 -10.54 -10.30 4.81
C GLY A 303 -11.54 -9.82 3.74
N THR A 304 -12.61 -9.16 4.18
CA THR A 304 -13.55 -8.45 3.29
C THR A 304 -13.46 -6.96 3.51
N PHE A 305 -13.12 -6.23 2.44
CA PHE A 305 -12.99 -4.78 2.46
C PHE A 305 -14.04 -4.19 1.51
N LEU A 306 -14.94 -3.39 2.07
CA LEU A 306 -15.92 -2.61 1.35
C LEU A 306 -15.42 -1.17 1.30
N ASP A 307 -14.96 -0.74 0.13
CA ASP A 307 -14.46 0.60 -0.10
C ASP A 307 -15.50 1.41 -0.89
N ILE A 308 -15.73 2.64 -0.47
CA ILE A 308 -16.65 3.59 -1.14
C ILE A 308 -15.88 4.86 -1.45
N ASN A 309 -15.90 5.29 -2.72
CA ASN A 309 -15.36 6.59 -3.12
C ASN A 309 -16.25 7.71 -2.58
N THR A 310 -15.66 8.63 -1.83
CA THR A 310 -16.36 9.73 -1.16
C THR A 310 -16.05 11.12 -1.75
N GLY A 311 -15.37 11.14 -2.89
CA GLY A 311 -14.94 12.36 -3.57
C GLY A 311 -13.75 13.00 -2.87
N ASN A 312 -13.70 14.33 -2.89
CA ASN A 312 -12.55 15.11 -2.41
C ASN A 312 -12.59 15.50 -0.92
N ASN A 313 -13.61 15.04 -0.19
CA ASN A 313 -13.76 15.36 1.23
C ASN A 313 -13.77 14.07 2.04
N PRO A 314 -12.92 13.95 3.07
CA PRO A 314 -12.92 12.78 3.95
C PRO A 314 -14.32 12.57 4.54
N HIS A 315 -14.94 11.42 4.22
CA HIS A 315 -16.27 11.13 4.72
C HIS A 315 -16.25 10.87 6.23
N GLN A 316 -17.16 11.55 6.91
CA GLN A 316 -17.24 11.56 8.37
C GLN A 316 -18.28 10.53 8.81
N SER A 317 -17.88 9.27 8.92
CA SER A 317 -18.77 8.23 9.44
C SER A 317 -18.85 8.28 10.96
N VAL A 318 -20.08 8.28 11.49
CA VAL A 318 -20.41 8.10 12.91
C VAL A 318 -20.37 6.60 13.29
N GLY A 319 -20.27 5.71 12.30
CA GLY A 319 -20.31 4.24 12.44
C GLY A 319 -18.94 3.55 12.52
N GLY A 320 -17.85 4.29 12.78
CA GLY A 320 -16.53 3.70 13.00
C GLY A 320 -15.64 3.55 11.76
N PHE A 321 -15.98 4.18 10.63
CA PHE A 321 -15.07 4.22 9.47
C PHE A 321 -13.99 5.29 9.68
N TYR A 322 -12.73 4.88 9.62
CA TYR A 322 -11.60 5.81 9.58
C TYR A 322 -11.52 6.42 8.17
N PRO A 323 -11.50 7.75 8.02
CA PRO A 323 -11.35 8.37 6.70
C PRO A 323 -10.01 7.99 6.09
N LEU A 324 -10.03 7.38 4.90
CA LEU A 324 -8.83 6.99 4.17
C LEU A 324 -8.64 7.91 2.97
N ILE A 325 -7.39 8.05 2.53
CA ILE A 325 -7.10 8.63 1.24
C ILE A 325 -7.05 7.50 0.21
N GLY A 326 -7.83 7.63 -0.85
CA GLY A 326 -7.82 6.75 -2.02
C GLY A 326 -6.56 6.97 -2.81
N TRP A 327 -6.42 8.17 -3.37
CA TRP A 327 -5.20 8.59 -4.05
C TRP A 327 -5.10 10.10 -4.05
N LYS A 328 -3.88 10.58 -4.29
CA LYS A 328 -3.63 11.98 -4.63
C LYS A 328 -2.79 12.06 -5.90
N ILE A 329 -3.32 12.70 -6.93
CA ILE A 329 -2.65 12.87 -8.22
C ILE A 329 -2.69 14.35 -8.59
N GLY A 330 -1.57 15.05 -8.36
CA GLY A 330 -1.50 16.49 -8.62
C GLY A 330 -2.47 17.25 -7.71
N GLN A 331 -3.44 17.96 -8.28
CA GLN A 331 -4.45 18.68 -7.49
C GLN A 331 -5.63 17.79 -7.06
N GLU A 332 -5.79 16.61 -7.66
CA GLU A 332 -6.87 15.69 -7.33
C GLU A 332 -6.56 14.94 -6.04
N VAL A 333 -7.51 14.96 -5.12
CA VAL A 333 -7.53 14.11 -3.92
C VAL A 333 -8.85 13.35 -3.93
N VAL A 334 -8.76 12.03 -3.82
CA VAL A 334 -9.92 11.16 -3.62
C VAL A 334 -9.82 10.53 -2.24
N CYS A 335 -10.91 10.60 -1.48
CA CYS A 335 -11.06 10.02 -0.15
C CYS A 335 -11.97 8.79 -0.23
N LEU A 336 -11.71 7.82 0.64
CA LEU A 336 -12.51 6.61 0.75
C LEU A 336 -13.12 6.48 2.16
N ALA A 337 -14.30 5.89 2.21
CA ALA A 337 -14.82 5.26 3.41
C ALA A 337 -14.67 3.75 3.26
N GLU A 338 -14.00 3.11 4.22
CA GLU A 338 -13.80 1.65 4.21
C GLU A 338 -14.49 1.00 5.39
N GLY A 339 -15.26 -0.06 5.12
CA GLY A 339 -15.65 -1.05 6.11
C GLY A 339 -14.80 -2.31 5.97
N ASN A 340 -14.25 -2.80 7.08
CA ASN A 340 -13.42 -4.00 7.10
C ASN A 340 -14.06 -5.09 7.99
N ALA A 341 -14.19 -6.30 7.45
CA ALA A 341 -14.42 -7.53 8.20
C ALA A 341 -13.19 -8.45 8.06
N GLY A 342 -12.42 -8.58 9.15
CA GLY A 342 -11.05 -9.13 9.11
C GLY A 342 -10.90 -10.63 8.85
N ASP A 343 -11.98 -11.42 8.80
CA ASP A 343 -11.89 -12.89 8.89
C ASP A 343 -12.74 -13.67 7.87
N THR A 344 -13.37 -13.01 6.88
CA THR A 344 -14.30 -13.68 5.96
C THR A 344 -13.63 -14.77 5.12
N GLY A 345 -12.47 -14.50 4.51
CA GLY A 345 -11.75 -15.48 3.70
C GLY A 345 -11.16 -16.61 4.53
N THR A 346 -10.63 -16.28 5.71
CA THR A 346 -10.13 -17.26 6.67
C THR A 346 -11.24 -18.21 7.13
N ALA A 347 -12.44 -17.69 7.41
CA ALA A 347 -13.61 -18.49 7.78
C ALA A 347 -14.06 -19.41 6.63
N ILE A 348 -14.05 -18.94 5.39
CA ILE A 348 -14.38 -19.75 4.20
C ILE A 348 -13.33 -20.86 3.99
N GLN A 349 -12.04 -20.54 4.08
CA GLN A 349 -10.96 -21.53 3.96
C GLN A 349 -11.00 -22.57 5.09
N TRP A 350 -11.32 -22.14 6.32
CA TRP A 350 -11.53 -23.06 7.45
C TRP A 350 -12.74 -23.97 7.21
N ALA A 351 -13.85 -23.44 6.73
CA ALA A 351 -15.05 -24.22 6.42
C ALA A 351 -14.86 -25.17 5.22
N GLN A 352 -14.02 -24.82 4.24
CA GLN A 352 -13.57 -25.71 3.16
C GLN A 352 -12.71 -26.87 3.72
N LYS A 353 -11.77 -26.58 4.64
CA LYS A 353 -10.95 -27.61 5.31
C LYS A 353 -11.78 -28.59 6.15
N LEU A 354 -12.97 -28.19 6.61
CA LEU A 354 -13.95 -29.07 7.27
C LEU A 354 -14.75 -29.96 6.29
N GLY A 355 -14.52 -29.85 4.98
CA GLY A 355 -15.22 -30.65 3.96
C GLY A 355 -16.69 -30.26 3.74
N LYS A 356 -17.13 -29.09 4.23
CA LYS A 356 -18.55 -28.66 4.21
C LYS A 356 -18.90 -27.61 3.15
N LEU A 357 -17.93 -27.17 2.35
CA LEU A 357 -18.13 -26.26 1.22
C LEU A 357 -17.48 -26.84 -0.03
N SER A 358 -18.28 -27.07 -1.09
CA SER A 358 -17.75 -27.42 -2.41
C SER A 358 -17.24 -26.17 -3.13
N SER A 359 -16.27 -26.32 -4.02
CA SER A 359 -15.57 -25.28 -4.79
C SER A 359 -16.45 -24.44 -5.74
N LYS A 360 -17.78 -24.55 -5.64
CA LYS A 360 -18.76 -23.96 -6.56
C LYS A 360 -19.36 -22.62 -6.11
N TRP A 361 -18.94 -22.07 -4.98
CA TRP A 361 -19.64 -20.96 -4.30
C TRP A 361 -18.87 -19.63 -4.20
N ILE A 362 -17.87 -19.37 -5.04
CA ILE A 362 -17.12 -18.10 -4.98
C ILE A 362 -16.98 -17.54 -6.40
N LEU A 363 -17.69 -16.44 -6.66
CA LEU A 363 -17.47 -15.50 -7.77
C LEU A 363 -16.53 -14.40 -7.30
#